data_AF-A0A368W0J4-F1
#
_entry.id   AF-A0A368W0J4-F1
#
_cell.length_a   1.000
_cell.length_b   1.000
_cell.length_c   1.000
_cell.angle_alpha   90.00
_cell.angle_beta   90.00
_cell.angle_gamma   90.00
#
_symmetry.space_group_name_H-M   'P 1'
#
loop_
_entity.id
_entity.type
_entity.pdbx_description
1 polymer ?
#
loop_
_entity_poly.entity_id
_entity_poly.type
_entity_poly.pdbx_seq_one_letter_code
_entity_poly.pdbx_strand_id
1 'polypeptide(L)'
;MSRTRTLDIPGHSRRAAPEFLVPPETLDAVSPSGDRGGMIIGSGPQGEPLGTSILRPQPTRMVTVGGLYLARQIALRAMATGAWVIVATGRPTAWKVLEQAAGETADGRQVPLAQIRRLTPFDPPRSTEDAPLLVIHDGGAVPQELFPPRSAWQTTMYVLPYLHPQMGNGPAANTAELVLLQRLPPNQAQLAGRIWYLQPPQIQQLTTLADDGAVVLGNMVWTPIQLVTNKREQEILGPVRRGD
;
A
#
# COMPACT_ATOMS: atom_id res chain seq x y z
N MET A 1 7.07 19.78 -44.02
CA MET A 1 5.98 18.90 -43.56
C MET A 1 6.52 17.47 -43.51
N SER A 2 6.93 16.98 -42.36
CA SER A 2 7.32 15.58 -42.19
C SER A 2 6.43 14.97 -41.12
N ARG A 3 5.47 14.14 -41.55
CA ARG A 3 4.59 13.38 -40.66
C ARG A 3 5.34 12.11 -40.25
N THR A 4 6.01 12.13 -39.11
CA THR A 4 6.50 10.89 -38.48
C THR A 4 5.30 10.17 -37.89
N ARG A 5 4.90 9.09 -38.54
CA ARG A 5 3.79 8.22 -38.11
C ARG A 5 4.29 7.44 -36.90
N THR A 6 3.82 7.80 -35.70
CA THR A 6 4.00 6.99 -34.50
C THR A 6 3.31 5.64 -34.76
N LEU A 7 4.09 4.57 -34.80
CA LEU A 7 3.56 3.21 -34.90
C LEU A 7 3.13 2.78 -33.51
N ASP A 8 1.86 3.00 -33.19
CA ASP A 8 1.21 2.34 -32.07
C ASP A 8 1.12 0.84 -32.39
N ILE A 9 2.05 0.06 -31.85
CA ILE A 9 1.90 -1.39 -31.80
C ILE A 9 1.33 -1.70 -30.42
N PRO A 10 0.04 -2.04 -30.29
CA PRO A 10 -0.50 -2.46 -29.00
C PRO A 10 0.18 -3.78 -28.65
N GLY A 11 1.13 -3.71 -27.72
CA GLY A 11 1.68 -4.90 -27.08
C GLY A 11 0.52 -5.67 -26.47
N HIS A 12 0.30 -6.91 -26.93
CA HIS A 12 -0.57 -7.85 -26.23
C HIS A 12 0.08 -8.21 -24.90
N SER A 13 -0.09 -7.36 -23.89
CA SER A 13 0.54 -7.59 -22.59
C SER A 13 -0.50 -7.63 -21.48
N ARG A 14 -0.58 -8.80 -20.84
CA ARG A 14 -1.01 -9.00 -19.45
C ARG A 14 -0.14 -8.21 -18.43
N ARG A 15 0.45 -7.07 -18.82
CA ARG A 15 1.31 -6.23 -17.99
C ARG A 15 0.51 -5.05 -17.45
N ALA A 16 0.87 -4.61 -16.25
CA ALA A 16 0.16 -3.60 -15.46
C ALA A 16 0.24 -2.17 -16.02
N ALA A 17 0.86 -1.94 -17.18
CA ALA A 17 0.89 -0.64 -17.86
C ALA A 17 1.16 -0.83 -19.37
N PRO A 18 0.65 0.06 -20.24
CA PRO A 18 1.00 0.06 -21.65
C PRO A 18 2.48 0.42 -21.85
N GLU A 19 3.13 -0.25 -22.80
CA GLU A 19 4.53 -0.01 -23.16
C GLU A 19 4.61 0.71 -24.50
N PHE A 20 5.46 1.73 -24.58
CA PHE A 20 5.70 2.52 -25.80
C PHE A 20 7.20 2.60 -26.05
N LEU A 21 7.62 2.45 -27.31
CA LEU A 21 9.00 2.68 -27.73
C LEU A 21 9.11 4.06 -28.38
N VAL A 22 9.94 4.94 -27.81
CA VAL A 22 10.13 6.32 -28.29
C VAL A 22 11.63 6.68 -28.34
N PRO A 23 12.06 7.60 -29.23
CA PRO A 23 13.40 8.19 -29.19
C PRO A 23 13.64 8.94 -27.86
N PRO A 24 14.89 8.96 -27.31
CA PRO A 24 15.19 9.60 -26.03
C PRO A 24 14.76 11.06 -25.94
N GLU A 25 14.91 11.84 -27.02
CA GLU A 25 14.46 13.24 -27.09
C GLU A 25 12.95 13.42 -26.91
N THR A 26 12.16 12.36 -27.04
CA THR A 26 10.71 12.39 -26.81
C THR A 26 10.39 12.38 -25.31
N LEU A 27 11.29 11.89 -24.45
CA LEU A 27 11.07 11.84 -23.00
C LEU A 27 10.88 13.24 -22.40
N ASP A 28 11.60 14.25 -22.91
CA ASP A 28 11.48 15.64 -22.44
C ASP A 28 10.10 16.25 -22.73
N ALA A 29 9.37 15.72 -23.71
CA ALA A 29 8.02 16.14 -24.06
C ALA A 29 6.94 15.33 -23.30
N VAL A 30 7.32 14.24 -22.63
CA VAL A 30 6.39 13.46 -21.80
C VAL A 30 6.15 14.21 -20.50
N SER A 31 5.01 14.89 -20.40
CA SER A 31 4.44 15.31 -19.13
C SER A 31 3.44 14.25 -18.68
N PRO A 32 3.82 13.27 -17.83
CA PRO A 32 2.84 12.36 -17.29
C PRO A 32 1.82 13.18 -16.50
N SER A 33 0.54 12.83 -16.60
CA SER A 33 -0.49 13.48 -15.79
C SER A 33 -0.18 13.24 -14.31
N GLY A 34 0.23 14.27 -13.58
CA GLY A 34 0.45 14.20 -12.13
C GLY A 34 -0.82 13.80 -11.35
N ASP A 35 -1.99 13.96 -11.98
CA ASP A 35 -3.31 13.69 -11.42
C ASP A 35 -3.65 12.19 -11.30
N ARG A 36 -2.88 11.31 -11.94
CA ARG A 36 -3.06 9.85 -11.91
C ARG A 36 -1.80 9.09 -11.48
N GLY A 37 -0.84 9.80 -10.87
CA GLY A 37 0.32 9.19 -10.24
C GLY A 37 -0.09 8.47 -8.96
N GLY A 38 0.29 7.22 -8.81
CA GLY A 38 -0.06 6.43 -7.65
C GLY A 38 0.66 5.10 -7.62
N MET A 39 0.71 4.50 -6.45
CA MET A 39 1.27 3.18 -6.26
C MET A 39 0.22 2.13 -6.63
N ILE A 40 0.58 1.20 -7.52
CA ILE A 40 -0.28 0.06 -7.83
C ILE A 40 -0.48 -0.77 -6.56
N ILE A 41 -1.72 -1.09 -6.22
CA ILE A 41 -2.08 -1.93 -5.06
C ILE A 41 -2.61 -3.30 -5.46
N GLY A 42 -3.02 -3.46 -6.71
CA GLY A 42 -3.52 -4.73 -7.24
C GLY A 42 -4.08 -4.56 -8.65
N SER A 43 -4.86 -5.54 -9.08
CA SER A 43 -5.70 -5.46 -10.27
C SER A 43 -7.16 -5.52 -9.89
N GLY A 44 -8.00 -4.78 -10.61
CA GLY A 44 -9.45 -4.89 -10.46
C GLY A 44 -10.02 -6.14 -11.13
N PRO A 45 -11.37 -6.28 -11.14
CA PRO A 45 -12.05 -7.49 -11.59
C PRO A 45 -11.81 -7.87 -13.05
N GLN A 46 -11.43 -6.92 -13.90
CA GLN A 46 -11.13 -7.14 -15.32
C GLN A 46 -9.63 -7.30 -15.57
N GLY A 47 -8.81 -7.34 -14.52
CA GLY A 47 -7.35 -7.45 -14.62
C GLY A 47 -6.64 -6.12 -14.88
N GLU A 48 -7.38 -5.02 -14.88
CA GLU A 48 -6.84 -3.67 -15.02
C GLU A 48 -6.04 -3.27 -13.77
N PRO A 49 -4.90 -2.59 -13.92
CA PRO A 49 -4.09 -2.13 -12.80
C PRO A 49 -4.86 -1.09 -11.96
N LEU A 50 -4.95 -1.30 -10.65
CA LEU A 50 -5.53 -0.34 -9.72
C LEU A 50 -4.44 0.34 -8.90
N GLY A 51 -4.32 1.66 -9.05
CA GLY A 51 -3.40 2.52 -8.31
C GLY A 51 -4.09 3.35 -7.25
N THR A 52 -3.33 3.76 -6.23
CA THR A 52 -3.75 4.74 -5.22
C THR A 52 -2.61 5.69 -4.88
N SER A 53 -2.94 6.97 -4.71
CA SER A 53 -2.00 8.00 -4.31
C SER A 53 -1.96 8.08 -2.78
N ILE A 54 -1.23 7.16 -2.14
CA ILE A 54 -1.00 7.24 -0.68
C ILE A 54 0.11 8.24 -0.34
N LEU A 55 1.14 8.34 -1.17
CA LEU A 55 2.20 9.33 -1.05
C LEU A 55 1.81 10.57 -1.87
N ARG A 56 1.25 11.59 -1.21
CA ARG A 56 0.62 12.75 -1.86
C ARG A 56 0.79 14.03 -1.03
N PRO A 57 0.56 15.24 -1.57
CA PRO A 57 0.67 16.49 -0.80
C PRO A 57 -0.45 16.71 0.24
N GLN A 58 -0.99 15.62 0.81
CA GLN A 58 -1.95 15.61 1.90
C GLN A 58 -1.53 14.56 2.94
N PRO A 59 -1.69 14.87 4.25
CA PRO A 59 -1.58 13.88 5.30
C PRO A 59 -2.50 12.70 5.02
N THR A 60 -2.00 11.47 5.08
CA THR A 60 -2.79 10.28 4.70
C THR A 60 -2.74 9.21 5.78
N ARG A 61 -3.90 8.64 6.10
CA ARG A 61 -4.10 7.55 7.04
C ARG A 61 -4.68 6.36 6.28
N MET A 62 -3.99 5.24 6.42
CA MET A 62 -4.39 3.96 5.84
C MET A 62 -4.58 2.93 6.95
N VAL A 63 -5.51 1.99 6.76
CA VAL A 63 -5.62 0.78 7.57
C VAL A 63 -5.52 -0.45 6.68
N THR A 64 -4.76 -1.46 7.09
CA THR A 64 -4.78 -2.80 6.47
C THR A 64 -5.27 -3.79 7.50
N VAL A 65 -6.24 -4.62 7.14
CA VAL A 65 -6.82 -5.64 8.02
C VAL A 65 -6.60 -7.01 7.43
N GLY A 66 -6.02 -7.90 8.23
CA GLY A 66 -5.75 -9.29 7.87
C GLY A 66 -4.28 -9.61 8.03
N GLY A 67 -3.61 -9.95 6.93
CA GLY A 67 -2.24 -10.45 6.90
C GLY A 67 -1.18 -9.39 6.66
N LEU A 68 0.01 -9.70 7.17
CA LEU A 68 1.20 -8.88 7.04
C LEU A 68 1.74 -8.79 5.60
N TYR A 69 1.41 -9.78 4.76
CA TYR A 69 1.85 -9.83 3.37
C TYR A 69 1.50 -8.55 2.59
N LEU A 70 0.23 -8.12 2.65
CA LEU A 70 -0.24 -6.92 1.95
C LEU A 70 0.49 -5.67 2.45
N ALA A 71 0.66 -5.55 3.77
CA ALA A 71 1.36 -4.41 4.36
C ALA A 71 2.85 -4.37 3.95
N ARG A 72 3.53 -5.52 3.89
CA ARG A 72 4.91 -5.60 3.38
C ARG A 72 4.99 -5.31 1.88
N GLN A 73 4.02 -5.75 1.08
CA GLN A 73 3.99 -5.43 -0.34
C GLN A 73 3.81 -3.93 -0.57
N ILE A 74 2.90 -3.28 0.15
CA ILE A 74 2.73 -1.82 0.13
C ILE A 74 4.03 -1.13 0.53
N ALA A 75 4.70 -1.61 1.58
CA ALA A 75 5.99 -1.06 2.02
C ALA A 75 7.08 -1.19 0.95
N LEU A 76 7.23 -2.37 0.32
CA LEU A 76 8.18 -2.59 -0.77
C LEU A 76 7.92 -1.65 -1.94
N ARG A 77 6.66 -1.50 -2.33
CA ARG A 77 6.28 -0.61 -3.43
C ARG A 77 6.52 0.85 -3.08
N ALA A 78 6.25 1.26 -1.85
CA ALA A 78 6.54 2.61 -1.39
C ALA A 78 8.05 2.89 -1.48
N MET A 79 8.90 1.96 -1.01
CA MET A 79 10.36 2.07 -1.17
C MET A 79 10.78 2.13 -2.65
N ALA A 80 10.18 1.30 -3.50
CA ALA A 80 10.47 1.29 -4.94
C ALA A 80 10.08 2.61 -5.62
N THR A 81 9.14 3.36 -5.06
CA THR A 81 8.77 4.72 -5.50
C THR A 81 9.55 5.84 -4.78
N GLY A 82 10.60 5.51 -4.03
CA GLY A 82 11.48 6.48 -3.36
C GLY A 82 11.05 6.87 -1.94
N ALA A 83 10.03 6.24 -1.37
CA ALA A 83 9.57 6.57 -0.03
C ALA A 83 10.51 6.03 1.05
N TRP A 84 10.67 6.82 2.10
CA TRP A 84 11.24 6.34 3.35
C TRP A 84 10.15 5.58 4.10
N VAL A 85 10.48 4.37 4.55
CA VAL A 85 9.57 3.48 5.27
C VAL A 85 10.08 3.29 6.68
N ILE A 86 9.29 3.74 7.67
CA ILE A 86 9.59 3.49 9.07
C ILE A 86 8.54 2.53 9.62
N VAL A 87 8.98 1.36 10.08
CA VAL A 87 8.11 0.37 10.70
C VAL A 87 8.24 0.45 12.21
N ALA A 88 7.22 0.92 12.89
CA ALA A 88 7.06 0.80 14.34
C ALA A 88 6.30 -0.49 14.65
N THR A 89 6.99 -1.48 15.24
CA THR A 89 6.43 -2.83 15.42
C THR A 89 6.83 -3.48 16.74
N GLY A 90 5.97 -4.36 17.26
CA GLY A 90 6.29 -5.30 18.33
C GLY A 90 6.98 -6.58 17.85
N ARG A 91 7.06 -6.83 16.54
CA ARG A 91 7.58 -8.06 15.91
C ARG A 91 8.61 -7.75 14.82
N PRO A 92 9.78 -7.17 15.16
CA PRO A 92 10.77 -6.67 14.19
C PRO A 92 11.26 -7.73 13.21
N THR A 93 11.41 -8.99 13.63
CA THR A 93 11.82 -10.10 12.76
C THR A 93 10.90 -10.27 11.55
N ALA A 94 9.60 -10.01 11.72
CA ALA A 94 8.64 -10.10 10.64
C ALA A 94 8.86 -9.03 9.56
N TRP A 95 9.60 -7.96 9.82
CA TRP A 95 9.79 -6.85 8.89
C TRP A 95 11.20 -6.78 8.28
N LYS A 96 12.16 -7.59 8.78
CA LYS A 96 13.57 -7.60 8.32
C LYS A 96 13.75 -7.75 6.81
N VAL A 97 12.80 -8.39 6.15
CA VAL A 97 12.77 -8.52 4.69
C VAL A 97 12.82 -7.16 3.96
N LEU A 98 12.27 -6.10 4.56
CA LEU A 98 12.29 -4.76 3.96
C LEU A 98 13.69 -4.13 3.98
N GLU A 99 14.43 -4.28 5.08
CA GLU A 99 15.81 -3.79 5.18
C GLU A 99 16.68 -4.48 4.12
N GLN A 100 16.55 -5.80 3.98
CA GLN A 100 17.25 -6.57 2.95
C GLN A 100 16.88 -6.14 1.53
N ALA A 101 15.61 -5.82 1.29
CA ALA A 101 15.12 -5.39 -0.02
C ALA A 101 15.56 -3.97 -0.41
N ALA A 102 15.87 -3.10 0.57
CA ALA A 102 16.40 -1.76 0.30
C ALA A 102 17.78 -1.81 -0.37
N GLY A 103 18.53 -2.89 -0.15
CA GLY A 103 19.84 -3.13 -0.75
C GLY A 103 20.96 -2.35 -0.09
N GLU A 104 22.13 -2.37 -0.72
CA GLU A 104 23.35 -1.74 -0.23
C GLU A 104 23.84 -0.68 -1.21
N THR A 105 24.42 0.39 -0.65
CA THR A 105 25.20 1.39 -1.36
C THR A 105 26.50 0.77 -1.91
N ALA A 106 27.17 1.46 -2.83
CA ALA A 106 28.44 1.00 -3.40
C ALA A 106 29.52 0.70 -2.34
N ASP A 107 29.46 1.37 -1.20
CA ASP A 107 30.37 1.19 -0.06
C ASP A 107 29.93 0.04 0.89
N GLY A 108 28.93 -0.76 0.50
CA GLY A 108 28.41 -1.90 1.29
C GLY A 108 27.52 -1.50 2.47
N ARG A 109 27.16 -0.22 2.62
CA ARG A 109 26.24 0.24 3.68
C ARG A 109 24.80 0.05 3.23
N GLN A 110 23.94 -0.40 4.13
CA GLN A 110 22.50 -0.52 3.87
C GLN A 110 21.89 0.82 3.45
N VAL A 111 21.07 0.79 2.41
CA VAL A 111 20.33 1.96 1.94
C VAL A 111 19.27 2.31 3.00
N PRO A 112 19.23 3.55 3.52
CA PRO A 112 18.38 3.91 4.66
C PRO A 112 16.90 4.15 4.28
N LEU A 113 16.37 3.41 3.31
CA LEU A 113 14.97 3.50 2.85
C LEU A 113 14.00 2.76 3.78
N ALA A 114 14.45 1.74 4.51
CA ALA A 114 13.67 1.04 5.53
C ALA A 114 14.33 1.17 6.90
N GLN A 115 13.52 1.47 7.92
CA GLN A 115 13.95 1.47 9.32
C GLN A 115 12.95 0.72 10.17
N ILE A 116 13.39 -0.32 10.88
CA ILE A 116 12.55 -1.04 11.84
C ILE A 116 12.81 -0.51 13.25
N ARG A 117 11.74 -0.09 13.91
CA ARG A 117 11.77 0.52 15.24
C ARG A 117 10.84 -0.19 16.20
N ARG A 118 11.16 -0.10 17.49
CA ARG A 118 10.24 -0.49 18.55
C ARG A 118 9.00 0.39 18.51
N LEU A 119 7.89 -0.17 18.98
CA LEU A 119 6.61 0.52 19.06
C LEU A 119 6.60 1.56 20.21
N THR A 120 7.36 2.63 20.03
CA THR A 120 7.48 3.75 20.97
C THR A 120 7.46 5.06 20.20
N PRO A 121 6.96 6.17 20.79
CA PRO A 121 6.98 7.48 20.14
C PRO A 121 8.37 7.88 19.64
N PHE A 122 8.41 8.57 18.50
CA PHE A 122 9.60 9.19 17.95
C PHE A 122 9.22 10.33 16.99
N ASP A 123 10.16 11.23 16.76
CA ASP A 123 10.01 12.28 15.76
C ASP A 123 10.31 11.73 14.36
N PRO A 124 9.31 11.65 13.47
CA PRO A 124 9.55 11.23 12.10
C PRO A 124 10.40 12.27 11.35
N PRO A 125 11.18 11.85 10.35
CA PRO A 125 11.87 12.78 9.46
C PRO A 125 10.86 13.64 8.70
N ARG A 126 11.30 14.81 8.23
CA ARG A 126 10.47 15.69 7.41
C ARG A 126 10.14 15.01 6.08
N SER A 127 8.86 14.87 5.77
CA SER A 127 8.39 14.38 4.48
C SER A 127 8.31 15.51 3.45
N THR A 128 8.68 15.18 2.21
CA THR A 128 8.61 16.07 1.04
C THR A 128 8.16 15.27 -0.18
N GLU A 129 7.96 15.93 -1.31
CA GLU A 129 7.68 15.26 -2.59
C GLU A 129 8.82 14.34 -3.03
N ASP A 130 10.07 14.79 -2.89
CA ASP A 130 11.27 14.00 -3.26
C ASP A 130 11.65 12.93 -2.22
N ALA A 131 11.08 13.03 -1.01
CA ALA A 131 11.30 12.08 0.08
C ALA A 131 9.98 11.87 0.86
N PRO A 132 9.00 11.17 0.24
CA PRO A 132 7.75 10.89 0.90
C PRO A 132 7.96 9.87 2.03
N LEU A 133 7.13 9.93 3.07
CA LEU A 133 7.28 9.10 4.26
C LEU A 133 6.08 8.17 4.44
N LEU A 134 6.35 6.87 4.58
CA LEU A 134 5.40 5.87 5.04
C LEU A 134 5.79 5.39 6.44
N VAL A 135 4.97 5.74 7.44
CA VAL A 135 5.09 5.20 8.80
C VAL A 135 4.12 4.04 8.95
N ILE A 136 4.62 2.86 9.26
CA ILE A 136 3.84 1.65 9.48
C ILE A 136 3.74 1.38 10.97
N HIS A 137 2.52 1.28 11.48
CA HIS A 137 2.23 0.96 12.87
C HIS A 137 1.68 -0.47 12.97
N ASP A 138 2.53 -1.41 13.37
CA ASP A 138 2.23 -2.83 13.55
C ASP A 138 2.30 -3.20 15.04
N GLY A 139 1.26 -2.77 15.76
CA GLY A 139 1.20 -2.80 17.23
C GLY A 139 0.04 -3.60 17.83
N GLY A 140 -0.71 -4.33 17.00
CA GLY A 140 -1.89 -5.10 17.43
C GLY A 140 -3.22 -4.53 16.92
N ALA A 141 -4.33 -5.09 17.39
CA ALA A 141 -5.67 -4.86 16.83
C ALA A 141 -6.34 -3.55 17.27
N VAL A 142 -5.80 -2.86 18.27
CA VAL A 142 -6.27 -1.54 18.74
C VAL A 142 -5.08 -0.58 18.70
N PRO A 143 -4.87 0.13 17.58
CA PRO A 143 -3.71 1.00 17.44
C PRO A 143 -3.85 2.25 18.33
N GLN A 144 -2.71 2.75 18.82
CA GLN A 144 -2.63 4.00 19.55
C GLN A 144 -2.04 5.08 18.63
N GLU A 145 -2.45 6.33 18.79
CA GLU A 145 -1.80 7.47 18.13
C GLU A 145 -0.52 7.84 18.89
N LEU A 146 0.59 7.20 18.51
CA LEU A 146 1.90 7.41 19.14
C LEU A 146 2.71 8.55 18.52
N PHE A 147 2.29 9.07 17.37
CA PHE A 147 3.05 10.02 16.57
C PHE A 147 2.35 11.37 16.46
N PRO A 148 3.10 12.47 16.24
CA PRO A 148 2.53 13.77 15.94
C PRO A 148 1.58 13.73 14.73
N PRO A 149 0.71 14.73 14.58
CA PRO A 149 -0.11 14.89 13.38
C PRO A 149 0.74 14.79 12.10
N ARG A 150 0.23 14.04 11.12
CA ARG A 150 0.89 13.84 9.83
C ARG A 150 1.01 15.16 9.07
N SER A 151 2.11 15.33 8.34
CA SER A 151 2.30 16.43 7.39
C SER A 151 2.03 16.00 5.94
N ALA A 152 2.11 16.93 4.99
CA ALA A 152 2.02 16.59 3.57
C ALA A 152 3.11 15.57 3.21
N TRP A 153 2.81 14.67 2.27
CA TRP A 153 3.69 13.57 1.84
C TRP A 153 3.98 12.52 2.93
N GLN A 154 3.21 12.52 4.02
CA GLN A 154 3.29 11.51 5.07
C GLN A 154 2.04 10.62 5.10
N THR A 155 2.26 9.32 4.93
CA THR A 155 1.26 8.28 5.19
C THR A 155 1.54 7.60 6.53
N THR A 156 0.51 7.41 7.35
CA THR A 156 0.53 6.43 8.45
C THR A 156 -0.36 5.25 8.09
N MET A 157 0.21 4.05 8.02
CA MET A 157 -0.51 2.80 7.80
C MET A 157 -0.60 2.01 9.09
N TYR A 158 -1.81 1.71 9.56
CA TYR A 158 -2.04 0.80 10.69
C TYR A 158 -2.26 -0.62 10.19
N VAL A 159 -1.44 -1.56 10.66
CA VAL A 159 -1.54 -2.98 10.31
C VAL A 159 -2.26 -3.72 11.43
N LEU A 160 -3.48 -4.16 11.15
CA LEU A 160 -4.33 -4.85 12.11
C LEU A 160 -4.36 -6.35 11.80
N PRO A 161 -3.94 -7.22 12.75
CA PRO A 161 -4.01 -8.67 12.55
C PRO A 161 -5.46 -9.18 12.49
N TYR A 162 -6.37 -8.45 13.11
CA TYR A 162 -7.82 -8.68 13.10
C TYR A 162 -8.54 -7.39 13.52
N LEU A 163 -9.86 -7.33 13.28
CA LEU A 163 -10.72 -6.25 13.76
C LEU A 163 -11.13 -6.48 15.21
N HIS A 164 -10.79 -5.52 16.07
CA HIS A 164 -11.26 -5.48 17.45
C HIS A 164 -12.41 -4.48 17.62
N PRO A 165 -13.44 -4.75 18.45
CA PRO A 165 -14.59 -3.85 18.61
C PRO A 165 -14.24 -2.41 19.00
N GLN A 166 -13.21 -2.23 19.82
CA GLN A 166 -12.76 -0.89 20.23
C GLN A 166 -12.15 -0.06 19.08
N MET A 167 -11.77 -0.70 17.97
CA MET A 167 -11.16 -0.01 16.83
C MET A 167 -12.13 1.00 16.21
N GLY A 168 -13.44 0.73 16.21
CA GLY A 168 -14.46 1.62 15.65
C GLY A 168 -14.58 2.98 16.35
N ASN A 169 -14.08 3.10 17.58
CA ASN A 169 -14.07 4.38 18.30
C ASN A 169 -12.80 5.20 18.02
N GLY A 170 -11.81 4.60 17.36
CA GLY A 170 -10.50 5.16 17.18
C GLY A 170 -10.34 5.94 15.86
N PRO A 171 -9.34 6.84 15.80
CA PRO A 171 -8.99 7.58 14.59
C PRO A 171 -8.65 6.68 13.39
N ALA A 172 -8.12 5.48 13.64
CA ALA A 172 -7.81 4.49 12.60
C ALA A 172 -9.07 4.03 11.84
N ALA A 173 -10.22 3.86 12.48
CA ALA A 173 -11.48 3.58 11.78
C ALA A 173 -12.06 4.85 11.15
N ASN A 174 -12.15 5.91 11.95
CA ASN A 174 -13.07 7.02 11.69
C ASN A 174 -12.55 8.05 10.69
N THR A 175 -11.24 8.12 10.48
CA THR A 175 -10.66 9.09 9.56
C THR A 175 -9.62 8.47 8.61
N ALA A 176 -9.63 7.14 8.45
CA ALA A 176 -8.82 6.53 7.40
C ALA A 176 -9.37 6.94 6.03
N GLU A 177 -8.51 7.50 5.19
CA GLU A 177 -8.86 7.82 3.81
C GLU A 177 -8.85 6.54 2.94
N LEU A 178 -8.18 5.49 3.40
CA LEU A 178 -8.08 4.21 2.71
C LEU A 178 -8.02 3.04 3.70
N VAL A 179 -8.88 2.05 3.49
CA VAL A 179 -8.89 0.79 4.25
C VAL A 179 -8.77 -0.36 3.26
N LEU A 180 -7.85 -1.26 3.54
CA LEU A 180 -7.64 -2.49 2.78
C LEU A 180 -8.05 -3.69 3.63
N LEU A 181 -9.03 -4.43 3.14
CA LEU A 181 -9.61 -5.58 3.84
C LEU A 181 -9.31 -6.86 3.06
N GLN A 182 -8.47 -7.75 3.60
CA GLN A 182 -8.38 -9.12 3.09
C GLN A 182 -9.59 -9.95 3.53
N ARG A 183 -9.69 -11.21 3.10
CA ARG A 183 -10.76 -12.12 3.58
C ARG A 183 -10.84 -12.11 5.10
N LEU A 184 -12.03 -11.83 5.64
CA LEU A 184 -12.31 -11.82 7.07
C LEU A 184 -13.17 -13.03 7.48
N PRO A 185 -12.98 -13.57 8.69
CA PRO A 185 -13.94 -14.52 9.25
C PRO A 185 -15.30 -13.83 9.49
N PRO A 186 -16.43 -14.57 9.51
CA PRO A 186 -17.76 -13.99 9.54
C PRO A 186 -18.00 -12.98 10.69
N ASN A 187 -17.49 -13.27 11.88
CA ASN A 187 -17.58 -12.37 13.03
C ASN A 187 -16.85 -11.03 12.79
N GLN A 188 -15.67 -11.06 12.17
CA GLN A 188 -14.92 -9.85 11.83
C GLN A 188 -15.54 -9.09 10.65
N ALA A 189 -16.10 -9.80 9.66
CA ALA A 189 -16.81 -9.16 8.55
C ALA A 189 -18.05 -8.39 9.05
N GLN A 190 -18.79 -8.95 10.01
CA GLN A 190 -19.90 -8.25 10.67
C GLN A 190 -19.43 -7.02 11.44
N LEU A 191 -18.28 -7.11 12.12
CA LEU A 191 -17.70 -5.95 12.80
C LEU A 191 -17.27 -4.87 11.79
N ALA A 192 -16.64 -5.24 10.67
CA ALA A 192 -16.33 -4.32 9.58
C ALA A 192 -17.59 -3.60 9.07
N GLY A 193 -18.70 -4.34 8.93
CA GLY A 193 -19.99 -3.79 8.55
C GLY A 193 -20.52 -2.72 9.51
N ARG A 194 -20.29 -2.89 10.82
CA ARG A 194 -20.66 -1.88 11.83
C ARG A 194 -19.75 -0.66 11.83
N ILE A 195 -18.45 -0.87 11.67
CA ILE A 195 -17.44 0.21 11.71
C ILE A 195 -17.56 1.12 10.48
N TRP A 196 -17.72 0.52 9.30
CA TRP A 196 -17.69 1.24 8.01
C TRP A 196 -19.03 1.23 7.28
N TYR A 197 -20.13 0.92 7.96
CA TYR A 197 -21.50 0.95 7.43
C TYR A 197 -21.69 0.13 6.15
N LEU A 198 -21.04 -1.04 6.08
CA LEU A 198 -21.09 -1.90 4.90
C LEU A 198 -22.46 -2.58 4.75
N GLN A 199 -22.88 -2.74 3.51
CA GLN A 199 -24.13 -3.42 3.14
C GLN A 199 -24.00 -4.94 3.25
N PRO A 200 -25.09 -5.71 3.43
CA PRO A 200 -25.04 -7.16 3.56
C PRO A 200 -24.26 -7.89 2.45
N PRO A 201 -24.37 -7.52 1.15
CA PRO A 201 -23.56 -8.13 0.09
C PRO A 201 -22.05 -7.88 0.25
N GLN A 202 -21.67 -6.69 0.72
CA GLN A 202 -20.27 -6.33 0.98
C GLN A 202 -19.70 -7.16 2.13
N ILE A 203 -20.48 -7.34 3.21
CA ILE A 203 -20.11 -8.18 4.35
C ILE A 203 -19.92 -9.64 3.90
N GLN A 204 -20.82 -10.17 3.07
CA GLN A 204 -20.71 -11.52 2.52
C GLN A 204 -19.50 -11.68 1.58
N GLN A 205 -19.19 -10.66 0.79
CA GLN A 205 -18.02 -10.69 -0.09
C GLN A 205 -16.72 -10.82 0.71
N LEU A 206 -16.59 -10.10 1.83
CA LEU A 206 -15.40 -10.17 2.70
C LEU A 206 -15.14 -11.58 3.24
N THR A 207 -16.17 -12.42 3.40
CA THR A 207 -15.98 -13.80 3.90
C THR A 207 -15.58 -14.79 2.82
N THR A 208 -15.69 -14.40 1.54
CA THR A 208 -15.48 -15.28 0.38
C THR A 208 -14.29 -14.88 -0.49
N LEU A 209 -13.61 -13.77 -0.19
CA LEU A 209 -12.39 -13.34 -0.88
C LEU A 209 -11.33 -14.46 -0.99
N ALA A 210 -10.69 -14.54 -2.15
CA ALA A 210 -9.54 -15.42 -2.37
C ALA A 210 -8.34 -15.03 -1.48
N ASP A 211 -7.29 -15.85 -1.47
CA ASP A 211 -6.09 -15.64 -0.66
C ASP A 211 -5.30 -14.39 -1.06
N ASP A 212 -5.32 -14.10 -2.36
CA ASP A 212 -4.84 -12.88 -3.00
C ASP A 212 -5.96 -11.82 -3.17
N GLY A 213 -7.15 -12.06 -2.63
CA GLY A 213 -8.26 -11.11 -2.70
C GLY A 213 -8.20 -10.09 -1.57
N ALA A 214 -8.40 -8.82 -1.92
CA ALA A 214 -8.65 -7.75 -0.96
C ALA A 214 -9.77 -6.83 -1.45
N VAL A 215 -10.31 -6.01 -0.56
CA VAL A 215 -11.22 -4.92 -0.90
C VAL A 215 -10.54 -3.61 -0.52
N VAL A 216 -10.61 -2.67 -1.46
CA VAL A 216 -10.29 -1.27 -1.27
C VAL A 216 -11.55 -0.54 -0.84
N LEU A 217 -11.53 0.01 0.37
CA LEU A 217 -12.55 0.88 0.90
C LEU A 217 -11.97 2.30 1.01
N GLY A 218 -12.63 3.27 0.41
CA GLY A 218 -12.30 4.70 0.52
C GLY A 218 -13.58 5.52 0.67
N ASN A 219 -13.48 6.84 0.50
CA ASN A 219 -14.68 7.70 0.52
C ASN A 219 -15.66 7.27 -0.59
N MET A 220 -16.76 6.60 -0.21
CA MET A 220 -17.77 6.03 -1.11
C MET A 220 -17.26 4.98 -2.13
N VAL A 221 -16.05 4.45 -1.95
CA VAL A 221 -15.47 3.45 -2.86
C VAL A 221 -15.49 2.08 -2.21
N TRP A 222 -15.98 1.09 -2.97
CA TRP A 222 -15.88 -0.33 -2.67
C TRP A 222 -15.34 -1.05 -3.91
N THR A 223 -14.06 -1.38 -3.91
CA THR A 223 -13.41 -1.99 -5.07
C THR A 223 -12.71 -3.29 -4.67
N PRO A 224 -13.24 -4.45 -5.08
CA PRO A 224 -12.53 -5.71 -4.97
C PRO A 224 -11.28 -5.69 -5.85
N ILE A 225 -10.16 -6.16 -5.32
CA ILE A 225 -8.88 -6.27 -6.01
C ILE A 225 -8.27 -7.65 -5.81
N GLN A 226 -7.41 -8.02 -6.75
CA GLN A 226 -6.47 -9.12 -6.61
C GLN A 226 -5.05 -8.56 -6.41
N LEU A 227 -4.31 -9.15 -5.47
CA LEU A 227 -2.92 -8.81 -5.23
C LEU A 227 -2.06 -9.34 -6.37
N VAL A 228 -1.64 -8.45 -7.25
CA VAL A 228 -0.63 -8.77 -8.26
C VAL A 228 0.73 -8.75 -7.57
N THR A 229 1.42 -9.89 -7.47
CA THR A 229 2.79 -9.94 -6.94
C THR A 229 3.74 -10.32 -8.05
N ASN A 230 4.67 -9.42 -8.41
CA ASN A 230 5.65 -9.70 -9.46
C ASN A 230 6.74 -10.68 -8.97
N LYS A 231 7.52 -11.24 -9.90
CA LYS A 231 8.53 -12.26 -9.56
C LYS A 231 9.54 -11.78 -8.50
N ARG A 232 10.01 -10.53 -8.60
CA ARG A 232 10.98 -9.96 -7.65
C ARG A 232 10.36 -9.76 -6.26
N GLU A 233 9.11 -9.33 -6.21
CA GLU A 233 8.34 -9.25 -4.96
C GLU A 233 8.12 -10.65 -4.35
N GLN A 234 7.86 -11.68 -5.15
CA GLN A 234 7.73 -13.07 -4.67
C GLN A 234 9.05 -13.64 -4.14
N GLU A 235 10.18 -13.32 -4.77
CA GLU A 235 11.51 -13.71 -4.30
C GLU A 235 11.83 -13.10 -2.92
N ILE A 236 11.33 -11.89 -2.67
CA ILE A 236 11.53 -11.16 -1.41
C ILE A 236 10.52 -11.61 -0.35
N LEU A 237 9.23 -11.59 -0.65
CA LEU A 237 8.14 -11.82 0.32
C LEU A 237 7.75 -13.29 0.48
N GLY A 238 8.13 -14.15 -0.46
CA GLY A 238 7.58 -15.49 -0.61
C GLY A 238 6.18 -15.49 -1.25
N PRO A 239 5.45 -16.62 -1.17
CA PRO A 239 4.10 -16.71 -1.72
C PRO A 239 3.13 -15.83 -0.94
N VAL A 240 2.03 -15.43 -1.59
CA VAL A 240 0.91 -14.73 -0.93
C VAL A 240 0.40 -15.57 0.23
N ARG A 241 0.35 -14.99 1.43
CA ARG A 241 -0.08 -15.65 2.66
C ARG A 241 -1.10 -14.82 3.42
N ARG A 242 -1.89 -15.53 4.22
CA ARG A 242 -2.84 -14.97 5.19
C ARG A 242 -2.23 -14.99 6.58
N GLY A 243 -2.50 -13.93 7.36
CA GLY A 243 -2.43 -13.98 8.82
C GLY A 243 -1.10 -14.43 9.43
N ASP A 244 0.00 -13.76 9.07
CA ASP A 244 1.27 -13.85 9.80
C ASP A 244 1.23 -13.08 11.14
#